data_AF-A0A7J7HYX9-F1
#
_entry.id   AF-A0A7J7HYX9-F1
#
_cell.length_a   1.000
_cell.length_b   1.000
_cell.length_c   1.000
_cell.angle_alpha   90.00
_cell.angle_beta   90.00
_cell.angle_gamma   90.00
#
_symmetry.space_group_name_H-M   'P 1'
#
loop_
_entity.id
_entity.type
_entity.pdbx_description
1 polymer ?
#
loop_
_entity_poly.entity_id
_entity_poly.type
_entity_poly.pdbx_seq_one_letter_code
_entity_poly.pdbx_strand_id
1 'polypeptide(L)'
;MVEGSFDKAIEGVDGVFHTASPLLISYDHNVEAKSLPSDSPIKIDPSIEGTLNVLSSCTKASSVRRVVLTSSCSAIRYRDDVQQVSPLDESHWSDLEYYCKRYNLWYAYAKTIAKKEACWSLTCSTANKYTQLILTIVKGLRGEYQSTTIGFVHIDDVIAAHILAMEDSEASGRLICSSSVAHWSDIIDMLRSKYPTHPFDNKWSSQKGDNNPHSMNSNNIIKLGLPPLKTIDQMFDDCIKSFQDKGFL
;
A
#
# COMPACT_ATOMS: atom_id res chain seq x y z
N MET A 1 -0.37 -20.34 8.98
CA MET A 1 1.12 -20.40 9.04
C MET A 1 1.53 -21.42 10.10
N VAL A 2 2.79 -21.45 10.56
CA VAL A 2 3.16 -22.10 11.84
C VAL A 2 3.08 -21.05 12.94
N GLU A 3 2.38 -21.36 14.03
CA GLU A 3 2.27 -20.46 15.19
C GLU A 3 3.61 -20.31 15.93
N GLY A 4 3.89 -19.13 16.48
CA GLY A 4 5.14 -18.84 17.19
C GLY A 4 6.37 -18.72 16.28
N SER A 5 6.21 -18.74 14.96
CA SER A 5 7.32 -18.68 14.00
C SER A 5 8.16 -17.39 14.07
N PHE A 6 7.70 -16.38 14.80
CA PHE A 6 8.42 -15.12 15.03
C PHE A 6 8.90 -14.94 16.48
N ASP A 7 8.54 -15.83 17.43
CA ASP A 7 8.88 -15.71 18.86
C ASP A 7 10.40 -15.47 19.05
N LYS A 8 11.24 -16.34 18.45
CA LYS A 8 12.71 -16.23 18.49
C LYS A 8 13.29 -15.01 17.75
N ALA A 9 12.55 -14.41 16.82
CA ALA A 9 13.00 -13.22 16.08
C ALA A 9 12.66 -11.91 16.81
N ILE A 10 11.82 -11.99 17.85
CA ILE A 10 11.28 -10.86 18.62
C ILE A 10 11.77 -10.90 20.09
N GLU A 11 12.25 -12.05 20.56
CA GLU A 11 12.98 -12.19 21.82
C GLU A 11 14.13 -11.18 21.94
N GLY A 12 14.00 -10.24 22.90
CA GLY A 12 15.04 -9.26 23.23
C GLY A 12 15.03 -7.96 22.41
N VAL A 13 14.08 -7.74 21.49
CA VAL A 13 13.98 -6.46 20.74
C VAL A 13 13.10 -5.46 21.46
N ASP A 14 13.47 -4.17 21.46
CA ASP A 14 12.66 -3.07 22.01
C ASP A 14 11.45 -2.71 21.14
N GLY A 15 11.48 -3.01 19.85
CA GLY A 15 10.39 -2.71 18.92
C GLY A 15 10.43 -3.51 17.61
N VAL A 16 9.27 -3.65 16.97
CA VAL A 16 9.07 -4.50 15.79
C VAL A 16 8.48 -3.71 14.63
N PHE A 17 9.06 -3.86 13.44
CA PHE A 17 8.53 -3.31 12.19
C PHE A 17 7.84 -4.39 11.36
N HIS A 18 6.51 -4.49 11.44
CA HIS A 18 5.76 -5.46 10.64
C HIS A 18 5.38 -4.88 9.27
N THR A 19 6.11 -5.33 8.26
CA THR A 19 5.98 -4.88 6.85
C THR A 19 5.51 -6.00 5.90
N ALA A 20 5.51 -7.25 6.35
CA ALA A 20 5.36 -8.43 5.50
C ALA A 20 3.89 -8.81 5.23
N SER A 21 3.47 -8.74 3.97
CA SER A 21 2.14 -9.15 3.51
C SER A 21 2.22 -10.00 2.26
N PRO A 22 1.36 -11.03 2.08
CA PRO A 22 1.08 -11.56 0.76
C PRO A 22 0.42 -10.47 -0.10
N LEU A 23 0.72 -10.44 -1.40
CA LEU A 23 0.20 -9.45 -2.36
C LEU A 23 -0.55 -10.12 -3.50
N LEU A 24 -1.84 -10.37 -3.24
CA LEU A 24 -2.81 -10.87 -4.22
C LEU A 24 -3.25 -9.74 -5.16
N ILE A 25 -2.34 -9.34 -6.04
CA ILE A 25 -2.64 -8.57 -7.25
C ILE A 25 -2.46 -9.51 -8.44
N SER A 26 -3.57 -9.87 -9.08
CA SER A 26 -3.65 -10.62 -10.33
C SER A 26 -3.77 -9.64 -11.50
N TYR A 27 -2.74 -9.57 -12.34
CA TYR A 27 -2.73 -8.78 -13.59
C TYR A 27 -3.02 -9.63 -14.84
N ASP A 28 -3.30 -10.91 -14.66
CA ASP A 28 -3.60 -11.85 -15.75
C ASP A 28 -5.12 -12.02 -15.88
N HIS A 29 -5.65 -11.73 -17.07
CA HIS A 29 -7.08 -11.87 -17.38
C HIS A 29 -7.51 -13.34 -17.59
N ASN A 30 -6.55 -14.27 -17.76
CA ASN A 30 -6.81 -15.70 -17.98
C ASN A 30 -6.58 -16.55 -16.73
N VAL A 31 -6.02 -15.98 -15.66
CA VAL A 31 -6.16 -16.58 -14.32
C VAL A 31 -7.54 -16.20 -13.81
N GLU A 32 -8.51 -17.11 -13.99
CA GLU A 32 -9.69 -17.15 -13.12
C GLU A 32 -9.22 -16.94 -11.68
N ALA A 33 -9.74 -15.93 -10.99
CA ALA A 33 -9.31 -15.56 -9.65
C ALA A 33 -9.60 -16.73 -8.70
N LYS A 34 -8.60 -17.61 -8.54
CA LYS A 34 -8.83 -19.05 -8.35
C LYS A 34 -9.70 -19.29 -7.13
N SER A 35 -10.93 -19.75 -7.39
CA SER A 35 -12.12 -19.29 -6.68
C SER A 35 -11.95 -19.23 -5.17
N LEU A 36 -11.93 -18.00 -4.64
CA LEU A 36 -12.53 -17.72 -3.33
C LEU A 36 -13.98 -18.23 -3.44
N PRO A 37 -14.37 -19.31 -2.74
CA PRO A 37 -15.69 -19.88 -2.92
C PRO A 37 -16.73 -18.86 -2.47
N SER A 38 -17.83 -18.73 -3.20
CA SER A 38 -18.94 -17.81 -2.88
C SER A 38 -19.49 -18.02 -1.47
N ASP A 39 -19.30 -19.21 -0.91
CA ASP A 39 -20.02 -19.72 0.26
C ASP A 39 -19.16 -19.77 1.53
N SER A 40 -18.05 -19.00 1.61
CA SER A 40 -17.33 -18.82 2.89
C SER A 40 -16.60 -17.48 3.03
N PRO A 41 -17.15 -16.52 3.81
CA PRO A 41 -16.44 -15.30 4.18
C PRO A 41 -15.39 -15.50 5.30
N ILE A 42 -15.14 -16.74 5.75
CA ILE A 42 -14.30 -17.06 6.92
C ILE A 42 -13.31 -18.21 6.64
N LYS A 43 -12.62 -18.17 5.50
CA LYS A 43 -11.23 -18.65 5.47
C LYS A 43 -10.34 -17.45 5.76
N ILE A 44 -9.72 -17.46 6.94
CA ILE A 44 -8.91 -16.35 7.45
C ILE A 44 -7.81 -16.02 6.42
N ASP A 45 -7.74 -14.76 6.00
CA ASP A 45 -6.72 -14.32 5.03
C ASP A 45 -5.32 -14.58 5.63
N PRO A 46 -4.35 -15.15 4.90
CA PRO A 46 -2.98 -15.31 5.38
C PRO A 46 -2.32 -13.99 5.83
N SER A 47 -2.80 -12.83 5.36
CA SER A 47 -2.42 -11.50 5.86
C SER A 47 -2.84 -11.28 7.32
N ILE A 48 -4.02 -11.80 7.71
CA ILE A 48 -4.56 -11.73 9.07
C ILE A 48 -3.83 -12.75 9.95
N GLU A 49 -3.84 -14.04 9.58
CA GLU A 49 -3.15 -15.10 10.34
C GLU A 49 -1.69 -14.73 10.64
N GLY A 50 -0.94 -14.32 9.60
CA GLY A 50 0.49 -14.04 9.73
C GLY A 50 0.78 -12.86 10.65
N THR A 51 -0.17 -11.94 10.79
CA THR A 51 -0.03 -10.76 11.63
C THR A 51 -0.44 -11.03 13.07
N LEU A 52 -1.54 -11.75 13.29
CA LEU A 52 -1.90 -12.25 14.62
C LEU A 52 -0.76 -13.11 15.21
N ASN A 53 -0.05 -13.86 14.36
CA ASN A 53 1.14 -14.62 14.74
C ASN A 53 2.34 -13.74 15.14
N VAL A 54 2.70 -12.73 14.33
CA VAL A 54 3.73 -11.73 14.68
C VAL A 54 3.41 -11.05 16.01
N LEU A 55 2.15 -10.69 16.24
CA LEU A 55 1.76 -9.93 17.42
C LEU A 55 1.56 -10.79 18.66
N SER A 56 1.16 -12.04 18.51
CA SER A 56 1.26 -13.05 19.58
C SER A 56 2.72 -13.22 20.02
N SER A 57 3.67 -13.16 19.08
CA SER A 57 5.11 -13.14 19.39
C SER A 57 5.50 -11.84 20.13
N CYS A 58 5.01 -10.68 19.70
CA CYS A 58 5.24 -9.40 20.40
C CYS A 58 4.66 -9.36 21.82
N THR A 59 3.46 -9.90 22.08
CA THR A 59 2.83 -9.85 23.41
C THR A 59 3.41 -10.87 24.40
N LYS A 60 4.05 -11.93 23.92
CA LYS A 60 4.90 -12.82 24.74
C LYS A 60 6.22 -12.14 25.16
N ALA A 61 6.77 -11.28 24.30
CA ALA A 61 8.11 -10.70 24.48
C ALA A 61 8.08 -9.45 25.37
N SER A 62 8.54 -9.60 26.61
CA SER A 62 8.58 -8.51 27.62
C SER A 62 9.50 -7.34 27.28
N SER A 63 10.32 -7.44 26.24
CA SER A 63 11.17 -6.35 25.73
C SER A 63 10.43 -5.39 24.79
N VAL A 64 9.37 -5.84 24.10
CA VAL A 64 8.73 -5.07 23.01
C VAL A 64 7.88 -3.95 23.59
N ARG A 65 8.33 -2.71 23.38
CA ARG A 65 7.64 -1.48 23.82
C ARG A 65 6.66 -0.96 22.77
N ARG A 66 6.98 -1.19 21.49
CA ARG A 66 6.26 -0.58 20.36
C ARG A 66 6.31 -1.48 19.13
N VAL A 67 5.18 -1.63 18.44
CA VAL A 67 5.11 -2.26 17.12
C VAL A 67 4.70 -1.20 16.11
N VAL A 68 5.61 -0.89 15.19
CA VAL A 68 5.28 -0.08 14.02
C VAL A 68 4.84 -0.99 12.90
N LEU A 69 3.79 -0.56 12.23
CA LEU A 69 3.13 -1.31 11.20
C LEU A 69 2.86 -0.41 10.00
N THR A 70 3.27 -0.85 8.82
CA THR A 70 2.82 -0.22 7.59
C THR A 70 1.35 -0.55 7.29
N SER A 71 0.49 0.45 7.10
CA SER A 71 -0.88 0.26 6.57
C SER A 71 -0.90 0.23 5.03
N SER A 72 -2.07 0.02 4.42
CA SER A 72 -2.34 0.44 3.03
C SER A 72 -3.39 1.57 3.00
N CYS A 73 -3.31 2.45 2.00
CA CYS A 73 -4.34 3.46 1.67
C CYS A 73 -5.69 2.80 1.26
N SER A 74 -5.64 1.55 0.80
CA SER A 74 -6.80 0.68 0.55
C SER A 74 -7.66 0.40 1.79
N ALA A 75 -7.18 0.71 3.01
CA ALA A 75 -7.99 0.64 4.24
C ALA A 75 -8.83 1.91 4.50
N ILE A 76 -8.71 2.94 3.65
CA ILE A 76 -9.25 4.29 3.86
C ILE A 76 -10.15 4.73 2.69
N ARG A 77 -9.68 4.53 1.45
CA ARG A 77 -10.20 5.24 0.26
C ARG A 77 -11.47 4.68 -0.41
N TYR A 78 -11.87 3.45 -0.12
CA TYR A 78 -12.94 2.77 -0.86
C TYR A 78 -14.28 2.95 -0.17
N ARG A 79 -15.02 3.98 -0.60
CA ARG A 79 -16.30 4.44 -0.05
C ARG A 79 -17.02 5.32 -1.09
N ASP A 80 -18.35 5.28 -1.12
CA ASP A 80 -19.14 6.00 -2.14
C ASP A 80 -19.10 7.53 -1.96
N ASP A 81 -18.89 8.02 -0.73
CA ASP A 81 -18.85 9.44 -0.35
C ASP A 81 -17.45 10.09 -0.44
N VAL A 82 -16.48 9.40 -1.06
CA VAL A 82 -15.06 9.81 -1.07
C VAL A 82 -14.82 11.24 -1.57
N GLN A 83 -15.64 11.72 -2.50
CA GLN A 83 -15.52 13.06 -3.07
C GLN A 83 -16.02 14.17 -2.12
N GLN A 84 -16.92 13.86 -1.17
CA GLN A 84 -17.45 14.80 -0.20
C GLN A 84 -16.57 14.91 1.07
N VAL A 85 -15.76 13.87 1.35
CA VAL A 85 -14.92 13.80 2.55
C VAL A 85 -13.41 13.90 2.28
N SER A 86 -13.01 14.22 1.04
CA SER A 86 -11.60 14.46 0.69
C SER A 86 -11.15 15.85 1.19
N PRO A 87 -9.96 16.02 1.80
CA PRO A 87 -8.89 15.03 1.98
C PRO A 87 -9.17 14.02 3.09
N LEU A 88 -9.00 12.73 2.78
CA LEU A 88 -9.18 11.63 3.72
C LEU A 88 -8.13 11.65 4.83
N ASP A 89 -8.56 11.48 6.09
CA ASP A 89 -7.68 11.45 7.27
C ASP A 89 -7.69 10.10 8.02
N GLU A 90 -7.04 10.05 9.18
CA GLU A 90 -6.94 8.85 10.00
C GLU A 90 -8.21 8.39 10.71
N SER A 91 -9.28 9.18 10.76
CA SER A 91 -10.60 8.72 11.19
C SER A 91 -11.31 7.88 10.11
N HIS A 92 -10.96 8.08 8.83
CA HIS A 92 -11.65 7.48 7.70
C HIS A 92 -11.32 5.99 7.53
N TRP A 93 -12.31 5.21 7.12
CA TRP A 93 -12.17 3.79 6.77
C TRP A 93 -12.87 3.51 5.44
N SER A 94 -12.41 2.45 4.77
CA SER A 94 -13.14 1.86 3.64
C SER A 94 -14.36 1.08 4.11
N ASP A 95 -15.41 1.07 3.27
CA ASP A 95 -16.59 0.24 3.47
C ASP A 95 -16.34 -1.18 2.94
N LEU A 96 -16.53 -2.14 3.84
CA LEU A 96 -16.38 -3.57 3.58
C LEU A 96 -17.58 -4.18 2.88
N GLU A 97 -18.78 -3.74 3.24
CA GLU A 97 -20.01 -4.52 3.01
C GLU A 97 -20.69 -4.13 1.71
N TYR A 98 -20.84 -2.84 1.43
CA TYR A 98 -21.41 -2.39 0.17
C TYR A 98 -20.30 -2.12 -0.85
N TYR A 99 -19.34 -1.25 -0.55
CA TYR A 99 -18.33 -0.85 -1.54
C TYR A 99 -17.38 -1.99 -1.93
N CYS A 100 -16.62 -2.56 -0.98
CA CYS A 100 -15.59 -3.55 -1.34
C CYS A 100 -16.15 -4.83 -1.98
N LYS A 101 -17.28 -5.37 -1.48
CA LYS A 101 -17.92 -6.56 -2.08
C LYS A 101 -18.51 -6.27 -3.47
N ARG A 102 -19.25 -5.17 -3.63
CA ARG A 102 -19.89 -4.79 -4.91
C ARG A 102 -18.89 -4.64 -6.06
N TYR A 103 -17.71 -4.12 -5.78
CA TYR A 103 -16.66 -3.92 -6.77
C TYR A 103 -15.57 -5.01 -6.77
N ASN A 104 -15.79 -6.15 -6.08
CA ASN A 104 -14.85 -7.28 -5.97
C ASN A 104 -13.43 -6.89 -5.51
N LEU A 105 -13.34 -5.86 -4.65
CA LEU A 105 -12.08 -5.29 -4.18
C LEU A 105 -11.49 -6.11 -3.02
N TRP A 106 -11.28 -7.41 -3.24
CA TRP A 106 -10.91 -8.36 -2.19
C TRP A 106 -9.59 -8.02 -1.48
N TYR A 107 -8.62 -7.42 -2.17
CA TYR A 107 -7.41 -6.88 -1.55
C TYR A 107 -7.71 -5.71 -0.59
N ALA A 108 -8.63 -4.81 -0.93
CA ALA A 108 -9.04 -3.71 -0.06
C ALA A 108 -9.87 -4.21 1.13
N TYR A 109 -10.78 -5.17 0.89
CA TYR A 109 -11.52 -5.89 1.91
C TYR A 109 -10.57 -6.55 2.92
N ALA A 110 -9.59 -7.32 2.43
CA ALA A 110 -8.54 -7.95 3.23
C ALA A 110 -7.75 -6.94 4.05
N LYS A 111 -7.19 -5.87 3.45
CA LYS A 111 -6.46 -4.84 4.18
C LYS A 111 -7.32 -4.08 5.20
N THR A 112 -8.61 -3.94 4.94
CA THR A 112 -9.56 -3.23 5.83
C THR A 112 -10.04 -4.11 6.98
N ILE A 113 -10.44 -5.36 6.74
CA ILE A 113 -10.76 -6.33 7.81
C ILE A 113 -9.53 -6.57 8.64
N ALA A 114 -8.39 -6.88 8.01
CA ALA A 114 -7.15 -7.07 8.71
C ALA A 114 -6.91 -5.87 9.62
N LYS A 115 -6.84 -4.63 9.12
CA LYS A 115 -6.66 -3.44 9.97
C LYS A 115 -7.77 -3.20 11.02
N LYS A 116 -8.98 -3.73 10.89
CA LYS A 116 -10.09 -3.59 11.86
C LYS A 116 -10.03 -4.63 12.98
N GLU A 117 -9.93 -5.92 12.67
CA GLU A 117 -9.59 -6.97 13.65
C GLU A 117 -8.30 -6.60 14.37
N ALA A 118 -7.35 -6.11 13.58
CA ALA A 118 -6.07 -5.64 14.01
C ALA A 118 -6.12 -4.25 14.68
N CYS A 119 -7.26 -3.57 14.75
CA CYS A 119 -7.40 -2.46 15.68
C CYS A 119 -7.44 -2.95 17.15
N TRP A 120 -7.58 -4.27 17.35
CA TRP A 120 -7.23 -5.00 18.57
C TRP A 120 -5.81 -5.65 18.51
N SER A 121 -5.21 -5.85 17.31
CA SER A 121 -3.82 -6.36 17.08
C SER A 121 -3.28 -6.18 15.61
N LEU A 122 -2.58 -5.06 15.31
CA LEU A 122 -2.35 -4.28 14.04
C LEU A 122 -1.72 -4.94 12.74
N THR A 123 -2.26 -4.69 11.50
CA THR A 123 -1.88 -5.27 10.14
C THR A 123 -1.98 -4.27 8.91
N CYS A 124 -1.29 -4.26 7.73
CA CYS A 124 0.09 -4.53 7.17
C CYS A 124 0.19 -4.03 5.64
N SER A 125 1.32 -3.98 4.87
CA SER A 125 1.47 -3.24 3.54
C SER A 125 1.95 -3.96 2.22
N THR A 126 2.75 -3.32 1.32
CA THR A 126 2.56 -3.38 -0.17
C THR A 126 3.74 -3.19 -1.19
N ALA A 127 4.99 -2.86 -0.83
CA ALA A 127 5.93 -2.21 -1.79
C ALA A 127 6.26 -2.95 -3.14
N ASN A 128 6.72 -4.20 -3.12
CA ASN A 128 7.53 -4.82 -4.20
C ASN A 128 6.84 -4.87 -5.60
N LYS A 129 5.53 -5.12 -5.67
CA LYS A 129 4.84 -5.28 -6.97
C LYS A 129 4.69 -3.98 -7.78
N TYR A 130 4.67 -2.82 -7.14
CA TYR A 130 4.55 -1.54 -7.87
C TYR A 130 5.83 -1.18 -8.62
N THR A 131 7.00 -1.51 -8.07
CA THR A 131 8.29 -1.40 -8.77
C THR A 131 8.32 -2.27 -10.04
N GLN A 132 7.77 -3.48 -9.99
CA GLN A 132 7.64 -4.34 -11.17
C GLN A 132 6.66 -3.78 -12.22
N LEU A 133 5.57 -3.14 -11.80
CA LEU A 133 4.65 -2.42 -12.69
C LEU A 133 5.36 -1.27 -13.42
N ILE A 134 6.12 -0.42 -12.70
CA ILE A 134 6.87 0.67 -13.34
C ILE A 134 7.90 0.11 -14.34
N LEU A 135 8.65 -0.95 -13.98
CA LEU A 135 9.61 -1.58 -14.88
C LEU A 135 8.95 -2.15 -16.16
N THR A 136 7.76 -2.75 -16.06
CA THR A 136 7.04 -3.26 -17.24
C THR A 136 6.47 -2.13 -18.11
N ILE A 137 6.08 -1.00 -17.52
CA ILE A 137 5.66 0.21 -18.25
C ILE A 137 6.85 0.81 -19.03
N VAL A 138 8.00 1.02 -18.38
CA VAL A 138 9.18 1.64 -19.00
C VAL A 138 9.80 0.74 -20.09
N LYS A 139 9.56 -0.59 -20.03
CA LYS A 139 9.98 -1.53 -21.07
C LYS A 139 8.99 -1.74 -22.23
N GLY A 140 7.81 -1.11 -22.23
CA GLY A 140 6.78 -1.38 -23.24
C GLY A 140 6.24 -2.82 -23.17
N LEU A 141 6.29 -3.43 -21.99
CA LEU A 141 5.81 -4.79 -21.73
C LEU A 141 4.45 -4.78 -21.02
N ARG A 142 3.78 -3.62 -20.95
CA ARG A 142 2.49 -3.47 -20.28
C ARG A 142 1.31 -3.67 -21.24
N GLY A 143 1.45 -3.27 -22.51
CA GLY A 143 0.47 -3.50 -23.58
C GLY A 143 -0.75 -2.59 -23.51
N GLU A 144 -1.41 -2.51 -22.34
CA GLU A 144 -2.51 -1.58 -22.07
C GLU A 144 -2.44 -0.97 -20.66
N TYR A 145 -2.66 0.33 -20.57
CA TYR A 145 -2.78 1.05 -19.30
C TYR A 145 -4.22 1.05 -18.79
N GLN A 146 -4.40 0.96 -17.48
CA GLN A 146 -5.70 1.14 -16.84
C GLN A 146 -5.89 2.61 -16.49
N SER A 147 -6.93 3.24 -17.03
CA SER A 147 -7.35 4.59 -16.62
C SER A 147 -7.80 4.52 -15.16
N THR A 148 -6.89 4.90 -14.25
CA THR A 148 -7.04 4.84 -12.80
C THR A 148 -6.25 5.98 -12.14
N THR A 149 -6.80 6.53 -11.06
CA THR A 149 -6.21 7.60 -10.25
C THR A 149 -5.67 7.01 -8.94
N ILE A 150 -4.37 7.16 -8.69
CA ILE A 150 -3.70 6.54 -7.53
C ILE A 150 -2.84 7.53 -6.74
N GLY A 151 -2.66 7.24 -5.45
CA GLY A 151 -1.77 7.98 -4.56
C GLY A 151 -0.33 7.48 -4.59
N PHE A 152 0.60 8.42 -4.54
CA PHE A 152 2.04 8.24 -4.63
C PHE A 152 2.74 8.75 -3.36
N VAL A 153 3.81 8.07 -2.95
CA VAL A 153 4.71 8.45 -1.86
C VAL A 153 6.06 7.78 -2.10
N HIS A 154 7.16 8.46 -1.78
CA HIS A 154 8.51 7.92 -2.01
C HIS A 154 8.86 6.86 -0.96
N ILE A 155 9.72 5.89 -1.33
CA ILE A 155 10.09 4.80 -0.42
C ILE A 155 10.86 5.31 0.81
N ASP A 156 11.81 6.24 0.67
CA ASP A 156 12.49 6.84 1.84
C ASP A 156 11.53 7.62 2.73
N ASP A 157 10.52 8.28 2.17
CA ASP A 157 9.56 9.08 2.95
C ASP A 157 8.68 8.15 3.79
N VAL A 158 8.33 6.98 3.23
CA VAL A 158 7.71 5.87 3.98
C VAL A 158 8.67 5.33 5.04
N ILE A 159 9.96 5.11 4.74
CA ILE A 159 10.95 4.62 5.70
C ILE A 159 11.13 5.62 6.87
N ALA A 160 11.27 6.91 6.57
CA ALA A 160 11.35 7.98 7.55
C ALA A 160 10.08 8.03 8.41
N ALA A 161 8.89 7.87 7.82
CA ALA A 161 7.64 7.78 8.57
C ALA A 161 7.56 6.53 9.49
N HIS A 162 8.23 5.43 9.16
CA HIS A 162 8.32 4.26 10.06
C HIS A 162 9.27 4.53 11.23
N ILE A 163 10.47 5.04 10.94
CA ILE A 163 11.48 5.38 11.96
C ILE A 163 10.88 6.39 12.94
N LEU A 164 10.28 7.47 12.42
CA LEU A 164 9.63 8.49 13.23
C LEU A 164 8.48 7.92 14.08
N ALA A 165 7.65 7.04 13.50
CA ALA A 165 6.60 6.35 14.25
C ALA A 165 7.12 5.34 15.29
N MET A 166 8.40 4.93 15.22
CA MET A 166 9.04 4.03 16.19
C MET A 166 9.75 4.81 17.31
N GLU A 167 10.35 5.95 17.00
CA GLU A 167 11.25 6.68 17.89
C GLU A 167 10.54 7.79 18.70
N ASP A 168 9.62 8.53 18.09
CA ASP A 168 8.93 9.66 18.73
C ASP A 168 7.95 9.20 19.84
N SER A 169 7.82 9.92 20.96
CA SER A 169 6.93 9.53 22.06
C SER A 169 5.44 9.79 21.77
N GLU A 170 5.13 10.84 21.03
CA GLU A 170 3.77 11.31 20.72
C GLU A 170 3.16 10.55 19.53
N ALA A 171 4.01 9.91 18.71
CA ALA A 171 3.61 9.00 17.65
C ALA A 171 2.68 7.88 18.17
N SER A 172 1.41 7.97 17.77
CA SER A 172 0.33 7.12 18.28
C SER A 172 -0.78 6.89 17.25
N GLY A 173 -1.51 5.78 17.40
CA GLY A 173 -2.68 5.44 16.59
C GLY A 173 -2.35 5.14 15.12
N ARG A 174 -3.01 5.87 14.21
CA ARG A 174 -2.80 5.78 12.75
C ARG A 174 -2.05 7.02 12.30
N LEU A 175 -1.17 6.85 11.32
CA LEU A 175 -0.46 7.94 10.66
C LEU A 175 -0.52 7.71 9.12
N ILE A 176 -1.00 8.69 8.37
CA ILE A 176 -1.00 8.69 6.90
C ILE A 176 0.33 9.23 6.38
N CYS A 177 0.95 8.49 5.47
CA CYS A 177 2.11 8.92 4.69
C CYS A 177 1.76 8.82 3.20
N SER A 178 1.42 9.95 2.59
CA SER A 178 0.95 10.09 1.20
C SER A 178 1.33 11.47 0.67
N SER A 179 1.98 11.56 -0.49
CA SER A 179 2.40 12.84 -1.08
C SER A 179 1.32 13.42 -1.98
N SER A 180 1.13 12.80 -3.15
CA SER A 180 0.35 13.36 -4.25
C SER A 180 -0.52 12.28 -4.90
N VAL A 181 -1.59 12.68 -5.58
CA VAL A 181 -2.48 11.78 -6.33
C VAL A 181 -2.49 12.23 -7.78
N ALA A 182 -2.33 11.30 -8.72
CA ALA A 182 -2.35 11.56 -10.16
C ALA A 182 -3.05 10.43 -10.92
N HIS A 183 -3.55 10.74 -12.12
CA HIS A 183 -4.05 9.74 -13.05
C HIS A 183 -2.89 9.18 -13.88
N TRP A 184 -2.96 7.91 -14.30
CA TRP A 184 -1.87 7.30 -15.06
C TRP A 184 -1.55 7.99 -16.39
N SER A 185 -2.47 8.75 -17.01
CA SER A 185 -2.12 9.56 -18.21
C SER A 185 -1.01 10.54 -17.90
N ASP A 186 -1.16 11.25 -16.79
CA ASP A 186 -0.29 12.35 -16.39
C ASP A 186 1.12 11.82 -16.10
N ILE A 187 1.19 10.64 -15.48
CA ILE A 187 2.41 9.87 -15.26
C ILE A 187 3.04 9.43 -16.58
N ILE A 188 2.28 8.83 -17.49
CA ILE A 188 2.81 8.32 -18.77
C ILE A 188 3.27 9.48 -19.68
N ASP A 189 2.57 10.60 -19.69
CA ASP A 189 2.91 11.76 -20.50
C ASP A 189 4.14 12.51 -19.93
N MET A 190 4.24 12.63 -18.60
CA MET A 190 5.46 13.07 -17.90
C MET A 190 6.65 12.16 -18.24
N LEU A 191 6.48 10.83 -18.15
CA LEU A 191 7.53 9.85 -18.44
C LEU A 191 7.96 9.87 -19.90
N ARG A 192 7.02 9.97 -20.86
CA ARG A 192 7.32 10.06 -22.30
C ARG A 192 8.05 11.37 -22.63
N SER A 193 7.75 12.45 -21.92
CA SER A 193 8.42 13.76 -22.06
C SER A 193 9.87 13.71 -21.54
N LYS A 194 10.11 13.13 -20.36
CA LYS A 194 11.45 13.02 -19.75
C LYS A 194 12.34 11.95 -20.39
N TYR A 195 11.76 10.80 -20.76
CA TYR A 195 12.48 9.61 -21.19
C TYR A 195 12.05 9.13 -22.59
N PRO A 196 12.13 9.98 -23.64
CA PRO A 196 11.55 9.70 -24.96
C PRO A 196 12.21 8.52 -25.72
N THR A 197 13.30 7.97 -25.19
CA THR A 197 13.98 6.77 -25.71
C THR A 197 13.37 5.45 -25.20
N HIS A 198 12.52 5.47 -24.17
CA HIS A 198 11.87 4.28 -23.64
C HIS A 198 10.55 3.98 -24.37
N PRO A 199 10.25 2.69 -24.70
CA PRO A 199 9.13 2.32 -25.56
C PRO A 199 7.79 2.30 -24.80
N PHE A 200 7.30 3.47 -24.38
CA PHE A 200 5.99 3.59 -23.73
C PHE A 200 4.85 3.23 -24.70
N ASP A 201 3.97 2.33 -24.26
CA ASP A 201 2.70 2.03 -24.92
C ASP A 201 1.81 3.28 -25.07
N ASN A 202 0.82 3.21 -25.96
CA ASN A 202 -0.18 4.29 -26.16
C ASN A 202 -1.64 3.81 -26.00
N LYS A 203 -1.86 2.55 -25.59
CA LYS A 203 -3.20 1.98 -25.46
C LYS A 203 -3.74 2.14 -24.04
N TRP A 204 -5.00 2.54 -23.97
CA TRP A 204 -5.79 2.58 -22.73
C TRP A 204 -6.87 1.52 -22.81
N SER A 205 -7.03 0.76 -21.72
CA SER A 205 -8.07 -0.26 -21.63
C SER A 205 -9.45 0.39 -21.68
N SER A 206 -10.39 -0.24 -22.38
CA SER A 206 -11.79 0.20 -22.48
C SER A 206 -12.60 0.01 -21.18
N GLN A 207 -12.03 -0.68 -20.19
CA GLN A 207 -12.65 -0.85 -18.87
C GLN A 207 -12.59 0.46 -18.07
N LYS A 208 -13.73 0.92 -17.58
CA LYS A 208 -13.82 2.09 -16.69
C LYS A 208 -13.17 1.78 -15.35
N GLY A 209 -11.96 2.27 -15.13
CA GLY A 209 -11.26 2.16 -13.86
C GLY A 209 -11.70 3.21 -12.83
N ASP A 210 -11.09 3.10 -11.65
CA ASP A 210 -11.29 4.00 -10.51
C ASP A 210 -10.56 5.33 -10.72
N ASN A 211 -11.28 6.30 -11.28
CA ASN A 211 -10.81 7.67 -11.53
C ASN A 211 -11.34 8.68 -10.50
N ASN A 212 -11.80 8.23 -9.33
CA ASN A 212 -12.38 9.13 -8.33
C ASN A 212 -11.31 10.11 -7.80
N PRO A 213 -11.51 11.44 -7.92
CA PRO A 213 -10.61 12.41 -7.31
C PRO A 213 -10.64 12.24 -5.80
N HIS A 214 -9.46 12.04 -5.21
CA HIS A 214 -9.27 11.91 -3.77
C HIS A 214 -7.87 12.41 -3.41
N SER A 215 -7.69 12.81 -2.17
CA SER A 215 -6.40 13.13 -1.56
C SER A 215 -6.36 12.59 -0.13
N MET A 216 -5.16 12.51 0.46
CA MET A 216 -4.97 12.02 1.83
C MET A 216 -4.19 13.03 2.66
N ASN A 217 -4.61 13.19 3.91
CA ASN A 217 -4.10 14.18 4.84
C ASN A 217 -2.91 13.62 5.63
N SER A 218 -1.68 13.94 5.21
CA SER A 218 -0.44 13.53 5.90
C SER A 218 -0.04 14.45 7.06
N ASN A 219 -0.89 15.40 7.48
CA ASN A 219 -0.50 16.43 8.45
C ASN A 219 -0.08 15.87 9.81
N ASN A 220 -0.54 14.68 10.21
CA ASN A 220 -0.22 14.12 11.51
C ASN A 220 1.21 13.57 11.57
N ILE A 221 1.71 12.89 10.54
CA ILE A 221 3.13 12.50 10.46
C ILE A 221 4.05 13.71 10.20
N ILE A 222 3.57 14.72 9.48
CA ILE A 222 4.33 15.96 9.23
C ILE A 222 4.51 16.78 10.52
N LYS A 223 3.49 16.85 11.39
CA LYS A 223 3.60 17.49 12.72
C LYS A 223 4.63 16.85 13.65
N LEU A 224 4.85 15.55 13.51
CA LEU A 224 5.90 14.81 14.23
C LEU A 224 7.31 15.10 13.67
N GLY A 225 7.44 15.89 12.60
CA GLY A 225 8.72 16.30 12.03
C GLY A 225 9.16 15.51 10.79
N LEU A 226 8.25 14.78 10.12
CA LEU A 226 8.57 14.17 8.83
C LEU A 226 8.99 15.25 7.81
N PRO A 227 10.12 15.07 7.09
CA PRO A 227 10.55 16.01 6.06
C PRO A 227 9.50 16.24 4.95
N PRO A 228 9.60 17.35 4.20
CA PRO A 228 8.77 17.58 3.03
C PRO A 228 8.80 16.38 2.08
N LEU A 229 7.63 15.83 1.80
CA LEU A 229 7.46 14.65 0.95
C LEU A 229 7.95 14.94 -0.48
N LYS A 230 8.61 13.97 -1.10
CA LYS A 230 9.12 14.10 -2.48
C LYS A 230 7.98 14.23 -3.48
N THR A 231 8.28 14.83 -4.62
CA THR A 231 7.34 14.98 -5.75
C THR A 231 7.24 13.69 -6.56
N ILE A 232 6.17 13.57 -7.35
CA ILE A 232 5.99 12.45 -8.29
C ILE A 232 7.17 12.37 -9.28
N ASP A 233 7.64 13.52 -9.79
CA ASP A 233 8.86 13.61 -10.60
C ASP A 233 10.05 12.90 -9.96
N GLN A 234 10.38 13.25 -8.71
CA GLN A 234 11.50 12.64 -7.99
C GLN A 234 11.32 11.13 -7.82
N MET A 235 10.11 10.67 -7.48
CA MET A 235 9.81 9.24 -7.35
C MET A 235 10.05 8.44 -8.62
N PHE A 236 9.67 8.97 -9.79
CA PHE A 236 9.87 8.28 -11.05
C PHE A 236 11.32 8.38 -11.54
N ASP A 237 11.97 9.53 -11.35
CA ASP A 237 13.36 9.74 -11.75
C ASP A 237 14.31 8.83 -10.93
N ASP A 238 14.17 8.80 -9.60
CA ASP A 238 14.95 7.90 -8.73
C ASP A 238 14.62 6.42 -8.99
N CYS A 239 13.36 6.08 -9.31
CA CYS A 239 12.98 4.70 -9.65
C CYS A 239 13.63 4.22 -10.95
N ILE A 240 13.59 5.04 -12.02
CA ILE A 240 14.20 4.74 -13.32
C ILE A 240 15.72 4.64 -13.21
N LYS A 241 16.36 5.58 -12.50
CA LYS A 241 17.79 5.51 -12.18
C LYS A 241 18.12 4.22 -11.43
N SER A 242 17.32 3.83 -10.43
CA SER A 242 17.52 2.58 -9.68
C SER A 242 17.36 1.30 -10.51
N PHE A 243 16.74 1.37 -11.70
CA PHE A 243 16.75 0.27 -12.68
C PHE A 243 18.02 0.29 -13.54
N GLN A 244 18.43 1.46 -14.03
CA GLN A 244 19.65 1.65 -14.83
C GLN A 244 20.91 1.23 -14.03
N ASP A 245 21.05 1.73 -12.79
CA ASP A 245 22.14 1.40 -11.86
C ASP A 245 22.23 -0.11 -11.53
N LYS A 246 21.17 -0.88 -11.80
CA LYS A 246 21.07 -2.33 -11.56
C LYS A 246 21.04 -3.18 -12.85
N GLY A 247 21.21 -2.56 -14.02
CA GLY A 247 21.14 -3.25 -15.31
C GLY A 247 19.75 -3.82 -15.65
N PHE A 248 18.69 -3.27 -15.05
CA PHE A 248 17.31 -3.62 -15.40
C PHE A 248 16.79 -2.82 -16.59
N LEU A 249 17.35 -1.65 -16.91
CA LEU A 249 17.07 -0.83 -18.09
C LEU A 249 18.38 -0.51 -18.83
#